data_AF-A0A9E5TS68-F1
#
_entry.id   AF-A0A9E5TS68-F1
#
_cell.length_a   1.000
_cell.length_b   1.000
_cell.length_c   1.000
_cell.angle_alpha   90.00
_cell.angle_beta   90.00
_cell.angle_gamma   90.00
#
_symmetry.space_group_name_H-M   'P 1'
#
loop_
_entity.id
_entity.type
_entity.pdbx_description
1 polymer ?
#
loop_
_entity_poly.entity_id
_entity_poly.type
_entity_poly.pdbx_seq_one_letter_code
_entity_poly.pdbx_strand_id
1 'polypeptide(L)'
;MGKSADRVFQILEAIGLSQKGKTHDELGSFLNIPKRSLSSVLGNLVDREYFSLNEADRPYVLGPHVLVLAGRYLSSSDMIRPGQPVIK
;
A
#
# COMPACT_ATOMS: atom_id res chain seq x y z
N MET A 1 -10.65 -15.57 9.88
CA MET A 1 -9.82 -14.41 9.53
C MET A 1 -10.73 -13.27 9.08
N GLY A 2 -10.46 -12.03 9.47
CA GLY A 2 -11.41 -10.92 9.33
C GLY A 2 -11.45 -10.35 7.92
N LYS A 3 -12.60 -10.45 7.24
CA LYS A 3 -12.82 -9.99 5.85
C LYS A 3 -12.42 -8.53 5.58
N SER A 4 -12.37 -7.69 6.61
CA SER A 4 -12.00 -6.27 6.50
C SER A 4 -10.50 -6.05 6.36
N ALA A 5 -9.67 -6.81 7.09
CA ALA A 5 -8.22 -6.68 7.02
C ALA A 5 -7.67 -7.18 5.67
N ASP A 6 -8.15 -8.33 5.20
CA ASP A 6 -7.78 -8.88 3.89
C ASP A 6 -8.06 -7.88 2.76
N ARG A 7 -9.18 -7.16 2.85
CA ARG A 7 -9.56 -6.16 1.85
C ARG A 7 -8.62 -4.95 1.82
N VAL A 8 -8.06 -4.56 2.97
CA VAL A 8 -7.03 -3.50 3.02
C VAL A 8 -5.75 -3.96 2.31
N PHE A 9 -5.30 -5.19 2.56
CA PHE A 9 -4.11 -5.74 1.89
C PHE A 9 -4.31 -5.86 0.38
N GLN A 10 -5.48 -6.34 -0.07
CA GLN A 10 -5.81 -6.40 -1.50
C GLN A 10 -5.76 -5.02 -2.18
N ILE A 11 -6.25 -3.97 -1.50
CA ILE A 11 -6.19 -2.59 -2.03
C ILE A 11 -4.74 -2.09 -2.08
N LEU A 12 -3.95 -2.32 -1.01
CA LEU A 12 -2.53 -1.97 -0.96
C LEU A 12 -1.73 -2.63 -2.09
N GLU A 13 -1.93 -3.93 -2.32
CA GLU A 13 -1.26 -4.67 -3.40
C GLU A 13 -1.72 -4.19 -4.78
N ALA A 14 -3.03 -3.99 -4.97
CA ALA A 14 -3.58 -3.54 -6.26
C ALA A 14 -3.04 -2.16 -6.66
N ILE A 15 -2.89 -1.24 -5.71
CA ILE A 15 -2.32 0.09 -5.96
C ILE A 15 -0.79 0.01 -6.06
N GLY A 16 -0.13 -0.67 -5.12
CA GLY A 16 1.32 -0.71 -5.01
C GLY A 16 2.03 -1.43 -6.17
N LEU A 17 1.35 -2.38 -6.82
CA LEU A 17 1.84 -3.06 -8.02
C LEU A 17 1.56 -2.28 -9.32
N SER A 18 0.84 -1.15 -9.25
CA SER A 18 0.55 -0.31 -10.41
C SER A 18 1.49 0.90 -10.46
N GLN A 19 2.24 1.05 -11.56
CA GLN A 19 3.10 2.22 -11.76
C GLN A 19 2.35 3.55 -11.85
N LYS A 20 1.08 3.52 -12.28
CA LYS A 20 0.25 4.73 -12.45
C LYS A 20 -0.77 4.92 -11.32
N GLY A 21 -0.77 4.04 -10.32
CA GLY A 21 -1.86 3.94 -9.35
C GLY A 21 -3.13 3.34 -9.94
N LYS A 22 -4.25 3.47 -9.22
CA LYS A 22 -5.57 3.01 -9.67
C LYS A 22 -6.67 3.96 -9.23
N THR A 23 -7.65 4.19 -10.09
CA THR A 23 -8.85 4.97 -9.78
C THR A 23 -9.81 4.17 -8.89
N HIS A 24 -10.78 4.87 -8.31
CA HIS A 24 -11.83 4.25 -7.49
C HIS A 24 -12.60 3.17 -8.27
N ASP A 25 -12.94 3.42 -9.54
CA ASP A 25 -13.77 2.52 -10.34
C ASP A 25 -13.00 1.27 -10.80
N GLU A 26 -11.72 1.43 -11.13
CA GLU A 26 -10.83 0.30 -11.42
C GLU A 26 -10.69 -0.62 -10.19
N LEU A 27 -10.52 -0.04 -9.00
CA LEU A 27 -10.43 -0.79 -7.74
C LEU A 27 -11.73 -1.51 -7.40
N GLY A 28 -12.86 -0.82 -7.53
CA GLY A 28 -14.19 -1.40 -7.25
C GLY A 28 -14.49 -2.59 -8.16
N SER A 29 -14.17 -2.46 -9.44
CA SER A 29 -14.34 -3.51 -10.45
C SER A 29 -13.37 -4.68 -10.24
N PHE A 30 -12.10 -4.40 -10.00
CA PHE A 30 -11.06 -5.42 -9.85
C PHE A 30 -11.23 -6.27 -8.59
N LEU A 31 -11.58 -5.64 -7.47
CA LEU A 31 -11.66 -6.29 -6.15
C LEU A 31 -13.09 -6.67 -5.74
N ASN A 32 -14.07 -6.43 -6.63
CA ASN A 32 -15.50 -6.64 -6.39
C ASN A 32 -15.97 -6.05 -5.04
N ILE A 33 -15.62 -4.77 -4.80
CA ILE A 33 -15.92 -4.03 -3.57
C ILE A 33 -17.09 -3.06 -3.82
N PRO A 34 -18.13 -3.06 -2.99
CA PRO A 34 -19.17 -2.04 -3.08
C PRO A 34 -18.60 -0.63 -2.91
N LYS A 35 -19.05 0.32 -3.75
CA LYS A 35 -18.56 1.71 -3.80
C LYS A 35 -18.42 2.35 -2.42
N ARG A 36 -19.48 2.28 -1.59
CA ARG A 36 -19.48 2.87 -0.23
C ARG A 36 -18.41 2.27 0.69
N SER A 37 -18.22 0.95 0.62
CA SER A 37 -17.20 0.26 1.41
C SER A 37 -15.79 0.63 0.95
N LEU A 38 -15.59 0.74 -0.37
CA LEU A 38 -14.31 1.13 -0.94
C LEU A 38 -13.96 2.58 -0.58
N SER A 39 -14.90 3.51 -0.72
CA SER A 39 -14.69 4.92 -0.37
C SER A 39 -14.31 5.10 1.11
N SER A 40 -14.97 4.37 2.02
CA SER A 40 -14.63 4.42 3.45
C SER A 40 -13.22 3.92 3.74
N VAL A 41 -12.80 2.81 3.12
CA VAL A 41 -11.45 2.25 3.32
C VAL A 41 -10.39 3.15 2.69
N LEU A 42 -10.61 3.64 1.47
CA LEU A 42 -9.67 4.54 0.80
C LEU A 42 -9.52 5.87 1.54
N GLY A 43 -10.62 6.46 2.04
CA GLY A 43 -10.58 7.67 2.86
C GLY A 43 -9.68 7.47 4.09
N ASN A 44 -9.89 6.39 4.84
CA ASN A 44 -9.07 6.07 6.00
C ASN A 44 -7.57 5.90 5.66
N LEU A 45 -7.26 5.33 4.49
CA LEU A 45 -5.88 5.08 4.07
C LEU A 45 -5.20 6.35 3.51
N VAL A 46 -5.97 7.26 2.91
CA VAL A 46 -5.50 8.60 2.54
C VAL A 46 -5.26 9.45 3.79
N ASP A 47 -6.20 9.46 4.74
CA ASP A 47 -6.07 10.21 6.00
C ASP A 47 -4.86 9.76 6.84
N ARG A 48 -4.47 8.49 6.69
CA ARG A 48 -3.29 7.90 7.34
C ARG A 48 -2.03 7.95 6.48
N GLU A 49 -2.09 8.63 5.34
CA GLU A 49 -0.98 8.84 4.40
C GLU A 49 -0.39 7.56 3.79
N TYR A 50 -1.14 6.45 3.82
CA TYR A 50 -0.79 5.23 3.09
C TYR A 50 -1.05 5.38 1.60
N PHE A 51 -2.02 6.22 1.22
CA PHE A 51 -2.29 6.60 -0.16
C PHE A 51 -2.33 8.11 -0.35
N SER A 52 -2.17 8.54 -1.59
CA SER A 52 -2.39 9.91 -2.03
C SER A 52 -3.25 9.91 -3.29
N LEU A 53 -4.03 10.97 -3.49
CA LEU A 53 -4.84 11.15 -4.70
C LEU A 53 -4.07 12.08 -5.65
N ASN A 54 -3.79 11.62 -6.87
CA ASN A 54 -3.12 12.46 -7.88
C ASN A 54 -4.13 13.38 -8.59
N GLU A 55 -3.78 14.64 -8.83
CA GLU A 55 -4.70 15.69 -9.29
C GLU A 55 -5.11 15.55 -10.77
N ALA A 56 -4.30 14.89 -11.61
CA ALA A 56 -4.55 14.84 -13.06
C ALA A 56 -5.75 13.98 -13.47
N ASP A 57 -5.93 12.81 -12.83
CA ASP A 57 -6.96 11.81 -13.17
C ASP A 57 -7.60 11.14 -11.94
N ARG A 58 -7.27 11.63 -10.73
CA ARG A 58 -7.67 11.05 -9.44
C ARG A 58 -7.28 9.56 -9.22
N PRO A 59 -6.18 9.00 -9.76
CA PRO A 59 -5.73 7.70 -9.29
C PRO A 59 -5.20 7.80 -7.86
N TYR A 60 -5.47 6.77 -7.07
CA TYR A 60 -4.82 6.53 -5.80
C TYR A 60 -3.44 5.93 -6.07
N VAL A 61 -2.42 6.51 -5.43
CA VAL A 61 -1.02 6.06 -5.46
C VAL A 61 -0.54 5.79 -4.04
N LEU A 62 0.59 5.10 -3.89
CA LEU A 62 1.23 4.94 -2.57
C LEU A 62 1.60 6.30 -1.98
N GLY A 63 1.26 6.49 -0.72
CA GLY A 63 1.57 7.68 0.06
C GLY A 63 2.87 7.56 0.84
N PRO A 64 3.34 8.67 1.44
CA PRO A 64 4.65 8.75 2.08
C PRO A 64 4.81 7.82 3.29
N HIS A 65 3.71 7.44 3.98
CA HIS A 65 3.79 6.55 5.14
C HIS A 65 4.36 5.18 4.76
N VAL A 66 4.13 4.72 3.52
CA VAL A 66 4.67 3.44 3.03
C VAL A 66 6.20 3.46 3.00
N LEU A 67 6.81 4.60 2.63
CA LEU A 67 8.26 4.76 2.64
C LEU A 67 8.84 4.68 4.05
N VAL A 68 8.15 5.25 5.05
CA VAL A 68 8.55 5.18 6.46
C VAL A 68 8.59 3.72 6.93
N LEU A 69 7.58 2.92 6.60
CA LEU A 69 7.52 1.50 6.96
C LEU A 69 8.60 0.69 6.24
N ALA A 70 8.78 0.90 4.94
CA ALA A 70 9.81 0.25 4.15
C ALA A 70 11.21 0.55 4.70
N GLY A 71 11.48 1.82 5.03
CA GLY A 71 12.74 2.24 5.65
C GLY A 71 13.00 1.50 6.95
N ARG A 72 12.01 1.42 7.86
CA ARG A 72 12.14 0.66 9.11
C ARG A 72 12.40 -0.82 8.87
N TYR A 73 11.69 -1.45 7.93
CA TYR A 73 11.90 -2.84 7.57
C TYR A 73 13.35 -3.07 7.09
N LEU A 74 13.83 -2.24 6.16
CA LEU A 74 15.20 -2.33 5.64
C LEU A 74 16.25 -2.10 6.74
N SER A 75 16.09 -1.09 7.59
CA SER A 75 17.01 -0.83 8.71
C SER A 75 17.03 -1.95 9.75
N SER A 76 15.89 -2.61 10.00
CA SER A 76 15.83 -3.78 10.89
C SER A 76 16.44 -5.03 10.26
N SER A 77 16.42 -5.11 8.92
CA SER A 77 16.99 -6.23 8.16
C SER A 77 18.53 -6.15 8.08
N ASP A 78 19.10 -4.94 8.12
CA ASP A 78 20.56 -4.75 8.26
C ASP A 78 21.10 -5.22 9.63
N MET A 79 20.25 -5.32 10.66
CA MET A 79 20.64 -5.90 11.96
C MET A 79 20.78 -7.43 11.94
N ILE A 80 20.47 -8.11 10.82
CA ILE A 80 20.73 -9.55 10.62
C ILE A 80 21.64 -9.76 9.39
N ARG A 81 22.76 -9.05 9.35
CA ARG A 81 24.00 -9.59 8.79
C ARG A 81 24.96 -9.85 9.95
N PRO A 82 24.91 -11.01 10.63
CA PRO A 82 26.09 -11.45 11.38
C PRO A 82 27.21 -11.55 10.36
N GLY A 83 28.24 -10.71 10.54
CA GLY A 83 29.41 -10.67 9.68
C GLY A 83 29.95 -12.08 9.49
N GLN A 84 29.85 -12.59 8.27
CA GLN A 84 30.71 -13.70 7.87
C GLN A 84 32.07 -13.08 7.58
N PRO A 85 33.12 -13.43 8.34
CA PRO A 85 34.47 -13.10 7.91
C PRO A 85 34.70 -13.86 6.60
N VAL A 86 34.95 -13.13 5.52
CA VAL A 86 35.52 -13.72 4.31
C VAL A 86 36.97 -14.05 4.67
N ILE A 87 37.18 -15.27 5.19
CA ILE A 87 38.50 -15.89 5.19
C ILE A 87 38.52 -16.85 4.00
N LYS A 88 39.16 -16.42 2.93
CA LYS A 88 40.07 -17.22 2.10
C LYS A 88 40.94 -16.29 1.28
#